data_AF-A0A1E5P0N5-F1
#
_entry.id   AF-A0A1E5P0N5-F1
#
_cell.length_a   1.000
_cell.length_b   1.000
_cell.length_c   1.000
_cell.angle_alpha   90.00
_cell.angle_beta   90.00
_cell.angle_gamma   90.00
#
_symmetry.space_group_name_H-M   'P 1'
#
loop_
_entity.id
_entity.type
_entity.pdbx_description
1 polymer ?
#
loop_
_entity_poly.entity_id
_entity_poly.type
_entity_poly.pdbx_seq_one_letter_code
_entity_poly.pdbx_strand_id
1 'polypeptide(L)'
;MGTLPCVRTFESRRWDDRNSDGAQTSVGFGGCSTDSGSGFSNASLKLWKDTFGPDESQGTRTNYCNHTYWGDKAAAKYYFALSGLLYGQYLTVQDVYTQY
;
A
#
# COMPACT_ATOMS: atom_id res chain seq x y z
N MET A 1 -18.75 -23.13 14.05
CA MET A 1 -17.30 -22.87 13.89
C MET A 1 -17.16 -21.57 13.13
N GLY A 2 -16.73 -20.49 13.79
CA GLY A 2 -16.54 -19.19 13.17
C GLY A 2 -15.06 -18.92 12.99
N THR A 3 -14.54 -19.09 11.78
CA THR A 3 -13.24 -18.52 11.41
C THR A 3 -13.43 -17.02 11.23
N LEU A 4 -13.01 -16.24 12.22
CA LEU A 4 -12.78 -14.82 12.01
C LEU A 4 -11.69 -14.71 10.95
N PRO A 5 -11.94 -14.10 9.78
CA PRO A 5 -10.86 -13.84 8.85
C PRO A 5 -9.89 -12.91 9.59
N CYS A 6 -8.68 -13.39 9.83
CA CYS A 6 -7.58 -12.54 10.23
C CYS A 6 -7.24 -11.70 8.99
N VAL A 7 -8.05 -10.69 8.69
CA VAL A 7 -7.66 -9.62 7.77
C VAL A 7 -6.53 -8.91 8.48
N ARG A 8 -5.31 -9.44 8.39
CA ARG A 8 -4.11 -8.70 8.76
C ARG A 8 -4.02 -7.60 7.72
N THR A 9 -4.59 -6.45 8.06
CA THR A 9 -4.29 -5.18 7.41
C THR A 9 -2.78 -5.03 7.51
N PHE A 10 -2.09 -5.27 6.39
CA PHE A 10 -0.66 -5.04 6.30
C PHE A 10 -0.44 -3.54 6.21
N GLU A 11 0.33 -2.99 7.13
CA GLU A 11 0.76 -1.60 7.08
C GLU A 11 2.26 -1.55 6.81
N SER A 12 2.67 -0.68 5.90
CA SER A 12 4.08 -0.43 5.63
C SER A 12 4.73 0.33 6.79
N ARG A 13 6.07 0.36 6.78
CA ARG A 13 6.79 1.39 7.53
C ARG A 13 6.34 2.79 7.08
N ARG A 14 6.36 3.74 8.01
CA ARG A 14 6.18 5.17 7.70
C ARG A 14 7.47 5.70 7.04
N TRP A 15 7.33 6.51 6.01
CA TRP A 15 8.42 7.23 5.39
C TRP A 15 8.16 8.74 5.43
N ASP A 16 9.22 9.51 5.53
CA ASP A 16 9.18 10.97 5.60
C ASP A 16 9.33 11.51 4.17
N ASP A 17 8.22 11.89 3.56
CA ASP A 17 8.19 12.61 2.30
C ASP A 17 8.44 14.09 2.62
N ARG A 18 9.56 14.63 2.15
CA ARG A 18 9.92 16.03 2.41
C ARG A 18 9.48 16.96 1.29
N ASN A 19 8.90 16.41 0.21
CA ASN A 19 8.53 17.11 -1.00
C ASN A 19 9.58 18.17 -1.41
N SER A 20 10.86 17.75 -1.44
CA SER A 20 11.98 18.66 -1.68
C SER A 20 12.35 18.77 -3.17
N ASP A 21 11.84 17.88 -4.00
CA ASP A 21 12.22 17.71 -5.41
C ASP A 21 11.02 17.59 -6.37
N GLY A 22 9.78 17.68 -5.87
CA GLY A 22 8.56 17.47 -6.65
C GLY A 22 8.38 16.02 -7.11
N ALA A 23 9.05 15.06 -6.46
CA ALA A 23 8.86 13.64 -6.74
C ALA A 23 7.41 13.23 -6.46
N GLN A 24 6.87 12.39 -7.35
CA GLN A 24 5.53 11.85 -7.16
C GLN A 24 5.59 10.74 -6.11
N THR A 25 4.71 10.81 -5.11
CA THR A 25 4.52 9.73 -4.15
C THR A 25 4.01 8.49 -4.88
N SER A 26 4.84 7.45 -4.94
CA SER A 26 4.48 6.18 -5.56
C SER A 26 4.91 4.98 -4.75
N VAL A 27 4.12 3.91 -4.85
CA VAL A 27 4.38 2.60 -4.23
C VAL A 27 4.40 1.54 -5.31
N GLY A 28 5.54 0.90 -5.50
CA GLY A 28 5.77 -0.22 -6.40
C GLY A 28 5.86 -1.54 -5.67
N PHE A 29 5.25 -2.59 -6.20
CA PHE A 29 5.46 -3.97 -5.74
C PHE A 29 6.14 -4.80 -6.82
N GLY A 30 7.07 -5.67 -6.41
CA GLY A 30 7.76 -6.63 -7.26
C GLY A 30 7.63 -8.05 -6.73
N GLY A 31 7.50 -9.03 -7.64
CA GLY A 31 7.43 -10.45 -7.29
C GLY A 31 6.19 -10.84 -6.47
N CYS A 32 5.02 -10.28 -6.81
CA CYS A 32 3.80 -10.51 -6.04
C CYS A 32 3.24 -11.91 -6.25
N SER A 33 2.90 -12.56 -5.16
CA SER A 33 2.22 -13.84 -5.12
C SER A 33 1.19 -13.85 -4.01
N THR A 34 0.17 -14.69 -4.15
CA THR A 34 -0.84 -14.88 -3.11
C THR A 34 -0.89 -16.36 -2.72
N ASP A 35 -1.43 -16.63 -1.55
CA ASP A 35 -1.76 -17.99 -1.09
C ASP A 35 -2.92 -18.64 -1.87
N SER A 36 -3.58 -17.90 -2.77
CA SER A 36 -4.62 -18.46 -3.63
C SER A 36 -4.03 -19.30 -4.77
N GLY A 37 -4.71 -20.41 -5.12
CA GLY A 37 -4.40 -21.19 -6.32
C GLY A 37 -4.63 -20.44 -7.64
N SER A 38 -5.32 -19.30 -7.59
CA SER A 38 -5.52 -18.39 -8.73
C SER A 38 -4.34 -17.44 -8.95
N GLY A 39 -3.38 -17.39 -8.02
CA GLY A 39 -2.25 -16.46 -8.05
C GLY A 39 -2.63 -15.01 -7.74
N PHE A 40 -1.64 -14.12 -7.86
CA PHE A 40 -1.84 -12.69 -7.65
C PHE A 40 -2.55 -12.06 -8.86
N SER A 41 -3.62 -11.30 -8.60
CA SER A 41 -4.30 -10.50 -9.63
C SER A 41 -4.18 -9.00 -9.33
N ASN A 42 -4.70 -8.56 -8.20
CA ASN A 42 -4.53 -7.20 -7.74
C ASN A 42 -4.71 -7.07 -6.22
N ALA A 43 -4.15 -5.98 -5.70
CA ALA A 43 -4.21 -5.57 -4.31
C ALA A 43 -4.74 -4.15 -4.21
N SER A 44 -5.64 -3.88 -3.25
CA SER A 44 -6.09 -2.54 -2.92
C SER A 44 -5.15 -1.95 -1.88
N LEU A 45 -4.50 -0.84 -2.23
CA LEU A 45 -3.61 -0.08 -1.36
C LEU A 45 -4.26 1.25 -1.00
N LYS A 46 -4.21 1.59 0.28
CA LYS A 46 -4.66 2.89 0.78
C LYS A 46 -3.46 3.65 1.33
N LEU A 47 -3.23 4.85 0.81
CA LEU A 47 -2.19 5.74 1.31
C LEU A 47 -2.76 6.60 2.45
N TRP A 48 -2.00 6.71 3.52
CA TRP A 48 -2.31 7.51 4.69
C TRP A 48 -1.19 8.50 4.94
N LYS A 49 -1.58 9.71 5.33
CA LYS A 49 -0.69 10.75 5.82
C LYS A 49 -0.77 10.76 7.33
N ASP A 50 0.35 10.48 7.97
CA ASP A 50 0.53 10.56 9.41
C ASP A 50 0.60 12.03 9.79
N THR A 51 -0.38 12.48 10.55
CA THR A 51 -0.52 13.86 11.00
C THR A 51 -0.80 13.88 12.49
N PHE A 52 -0.56 15.02 13.14
CA PHE A 52 -0.94 15.19 14.54
C PHE A 52 -2.46 15.29 14.66
N GLY A 53 -3.15 14.15 14.72
CA GLY A 53 -4.60 14.03 14.64
C GLY A 53 -5.04 12.70 14.03
N PRO A 54 -6.28 12.58 13.50
CA PRO A 54 -6.68 11.42 12.73
C PRO A 54 -5.89 11.37 11.41
N ASP A 55 -5.32 10.20 11.09
CA ASP A 55 -4.55 10.00 9.86
C ASP A 55 -5.38 10.34 8.62
N GLU A 56 -4.82 11.17 7.73
CA GLU A 56 -5.54 11.67 6.57
C GLU A 56 -5.41 10.66 5.43
N SER A 57 -6.56 10.11 5.00
CA SER A 57 -6.62 9.20 3.86
C SER A 57 -6.35 9.93 2.55
N GLN A 58 -5.25 9.58 1.88
CA GLN A 58 -4.91 10.07 0.53
C GLN A 58 -5.62 9.29 -0.59
N GLY A 59 -6.44 8.29 -0.21
CA GLY A 59 -7.27 7.51 -1.10
C GLY A 59 -6.75 6.10 -1.37
N THR A 60 -7.65 5.26 -1.89
CA THR A 60 -7.36 3.87 -2.25
C THR A 60 -7.07 3.74 -3.74
N ARG A 61 -6.12 2.88 -4.09
CA ARG A 61 -5.73 2.56 -5.45
C ARG A 61 -5.49 1.06 -5.59
N THR A 62 -5.71 0.55 -6.80
CA THR A 62 -5.47 -0.84 -7.12
C THR A 62 -4.06 -1.00 -7.68
N ASN A 63 -3.25 -1.82 -7.02
CA ASN A 63 -1.93 -2.22 -7.43
C ASN A 63 -2.00 -3.58 -8.14
N TYR A 64 -1.38 -3.66 -9.32
CA TYR A 64 -1.33 -4.87 -10.15
C TYR A 64 0.08 -5.47 -10.17
N CYS A 65 0.76 -5.46 -9.02
CA CYS A 65 2.18 -5.77 -8.88
C CYS A 65 3.07 -4.85 -9.72
N ASN A 66 2.80 -3.56 -9.59
CA ASN A 66 3.47 -2.51 -10.35
C ASN A 66 3.55 -1.24 -9.51
N HIS A 67 3.87 -0.11 -10.13
CA HIS A 67 3.84 1.19 -9.48
C HIS A 67 2.43 1.77 -9.45
N THR A 68 2.03 2.20 -8.25
CA THR A 68 0.82 2.95 -8.00
C THR A 68 1.19 4.36 -7.59
N TYR A 69 0.58 5.35 -8.23
CA TYR A 69 0.92 6.76 -8.08
C TYR A 69 -0.20 7.52 -7.38
N TRP A 70 0.16 8.35 -6.41
CA TRP A 70 -0.75 9.29 -5.75
C TRP A 70 -0.49 10.75 -6.15
N GLY A 71 0.49 10.98 -7.03
CA GLY A 71 0.91 12.32 -7.46
C GLY A 71 1.83 12.97 -6.43
N ASP A 72 2.09 14.26 -6.64
CA ASP A 72 2.85 15.09 -5.70
C ASP A 72 2.05 15.31 -4.41
N LYS A 73 2.66 15.02 -3.26
CA LYS A 73 2.05 15.12 -1.94
C LYS A 73 2.83 16.09 -1.07
N ALA A 74 2.12 16.81 -0.20
CA ALA A 74 2.75 17.77 0.70
C ALA A 74 3.74 17.09 1.66
N ALA A 75 4.81 17.79 2.04
CA ALA A 75 5.82 17.26 2.96
C ALA A 75 5.19 16.78 4.28
N ALA A 76 5.23 15.48 4.54
CA ALA A 76 4.71 14.82 5.73
C ALA A 76 5.20 13.36 5.82
N LYS A 77 4.82 12.68 6.90
CA LYS A 77 5.02 11.24 7.00
C LYS A 77 3.88 10.52 6.31
N TYR A 78 4.20 9.53 5.49
CA TYR A 78 3.22 8.70 4.79
C TYR A 78 3.45 7.22 5.07
N TYR A 79 2.37 6.45 5.00
CA TYR A 79 2.42 4.99 5.02
C TYR A 79 1.29 4.43 4.16
N PHE A 80 1.47 3.24 3.60
CA PHE A 80 0.40 2.55 2.88
C PHE A 80 -0.11 1.36 3.68
N ALA A 81 -1.39 1.08 3.53
CA ALA A 81 -2.05 -0.09 4.10
C ALA A 81 -2.68 -0.92 2.99
N LEU A 82 -2.53 -2.24 3.07
CA LEU A 82 -3.28 -3.17 2.26
C LEU A 82 -4.73 -3.21 2.78
N SER A 83 -5.66 -2.69 1.98
CA SER A 83 -7.08 -2.62 2.31
C SER A 83 -7.88 -3.79 1.75
N GLY A 84 -7.34 -4.52 0.78
CA GLY A 84 -7.99 -5.70 0.22
C GLY A 84 -7.15 -6.43 -0.81
N LEU A 85 -7.49 -7.70 -1.04
CA LEU A 85 -6.95 -8.54 -2.11
C LEU A 85 -8.12 -9.11 -2.90
N LEU A 86 -7.99 -9.19 -4.22
CA LEU A 86 -9.03 -9.82 -5.04
C LEU A 86 -9.08 -11.33 -4.82
N TYR A 87 -7.90 -11.96 -4.73
CA TYR A 87 -7.77 -13.39 -4.50
C TYR A 87 -6.72 -13.65 -3.40
N GLY A 88 -7.02 -14.60 -2.51
CA GLY A 88 -6.17 -14.97 -1.40
C GLY A 88 -6.43 -14.18 -0.12
N GLN A 89 -5.73 -14.57 0.93
CA GLN A 89 -5.72 -13.92 2.24
C GLN A 89 -4.37 -13.29 2.55
N TYR A 90 -3.30 -13.80 1.93
CA TYR A 90 -1.94 -13.34 2.14
C TYR A 90 -1.34 -12.86 0.83
N LEU A 91 -0.81 -11.64 0.85
CA LEU A 91 0.02 -11.10 -0.22
C LEU A 91 1.49 -11.25 0.18
N THR A 92 2.23 -12.00 -0.62
CA THR A 92 3.67 -12.07 -0.55
C THR A 92 4.24 -11.17 -1.64
N VAL A 93 5.07 -10.22 -1.25
CA VAL A 93 5.78 -9.32 -2.17
C VAL A 93 7.27 -9.52 -1.93
N GLN A 94 8.06 -9.65 -2.99
CA GLN A 94 9.51 -9.77 -2.89
C GLN A 94 10.15 -8.40 -2.67
N ASP A 95 9.72 -7.40 -3.44
CA ASP A 95 10.28 -6.05 -3.42
C ASP A 95 9.18 -5.00 -3.24
N VAL A 96 9.44 -4.04 -2.36
CA VAL A 96 8.57 -2.87 -2.16
C VAL A 96 9.37 -1.61 -2.46
N TYR A 97 8.93 -0.85 -3.44
CA TYR A 97 9.52 0.42 -3.85
C TYR A 97 8.65 1.56 -3.35
N THR A 98 9.23 2.52 -2.66
CA THR A 98 8.57 3.77 -2.28
C THR A 98 9.37 4.92 -2.86
N GLN A 99 8.72 5.78 -3.65
CA GLN A 99 9.31 6.99 -4.20
C GLN A 99 8.54 8.20 -3.66
N TYR A 100 9.28 9.23 -3.25
CA TYR A 100 8.83 10.45 -2.59
C TYR A 100 10.02 11.42 -2.48
#